data_AF-A0A3N5TWB9-F1
#
_entry.id   AF-A0A3N5TWB9-F1
#
_cell.length_a   1.000
_cell.length_b   1.000
_cell.length_c   1.000
_cell.angle_alpha   90.00
_cell.angle_beta   90.00
_cell.angle_gamma   90.00
#
_symmetry.space_group_name_H-M   'P 1'
#
loop_
_entity.id
_entity.type
_entity.pdbx_description
1 polymer ?
#
loop_
_entity_poly.entity_id
_entity_poly.type
_entity_poly.pdbx_seq_one_letter_code
_entity_poly.pdbx_strand_id
1 'polypeptide(L)' 'MTFRTPREVLRFLYLHEWMHWYLHRHQGRGMSAETTCDRFALRNYRKAKVTIADARSAMRRLPAS' A
#
# COMPACT_ATOMS: atom_id res chain seq x y z
N MET A 1 -3.80 10.12 11.18
CA MET A 1 -3.44 8.78 11.70
C MET A 1 -2.17 8.93 12.51
N THR A 2 -2.01 8.19 13.62
CA THR A 2 -0.83 8.29 14.48
C THR A 2 -0.19 6.92 14.62
N PHE A 3 1.11 6.84 14.28
CA PHE A 3 1.91 5.65 14.54
C PHE A 3 2.30 5.61 16.02
N ARG A 4 2.09 4.47 16.67
CA ARG A 4 2.35 4.27 18.10
C ARG A 4 3.78 3.83 18.37
N THR A 5 4.46 3.26 17.37
CA THR A 5 5.83 2.78 17.50
C THR A 5 6.64 3.04 16.22
N PRO A 6 7.98 3.19 16.31
CA PRO A 6 8.84 3.28 15.12
C PRO A 6 8.70 2.09 14.18
N ARG A 7 8.41 0.89 14.72
CA ARG A 7 8.16 -0.31 13.94
C ARG A 7 6.94 -0.17 13.02
N GLU A 8 5.90 0.53 13.47
CA GLU A 8 4.72 0.78 12.63
C GLU A 8 5.05 1.72 11.47
N VAL A 9 5.90 2.74 11.69
CA VAL A 9 6.40 3.63 10.64
C VAL A 9 7.22 2.84 9.62
N LEU A 10 8.17 2.01 10.07
CA LEU A 10 8.99 1.19 9.19
C LEU A 10 8.14 0.20 8.37
N ARG A 11 7.15 -0.46 9.00
CA ARG A 11 6.23 -1.34 8.28
C ARG A 11 5.39 -0.59 7.26
N PHE A 12 4.93 0.62 7.60
CA PHE A 12 4.20 1.48 6.67
C PHE A 12 5.05 1.84 5.45
N LEU A 13 6.25 2.38 5.66
CA LEU A 13 7.16 2.77 4.58
C LEU A 13 7.54 1.57 3.70
N TYR A 14 7.87 0.44 4.31
CA TYR A 14 8.18 -0.78 3.57
C TYR A 14 7.03 -1.22 2.65
N LEU A 15 5.79 -1.21 3.15
CA LEU A 15 4.61 -1.57 2.37
C LEU A 15 4.30 -0.54 1.28
N HIS A 16 4.53 0.74 1.56
CA HIS A 16 4.35 1.83 0.61
C HIS A 16 5.30 1.64 -0.60
N GLU A 17 6.59 1.48 -0.34
CA GLU A 17 7.60 1.27 -1.39
C GLU A 17 7.40 -0.05 -2.13
N TRP A 18 7.02 -1.12 -1.42
CA TRP A 18 6.69 -2.38 -2.06
C TRP A 18 5.52 -2.24 -3.04
N MET A 19 4.52 -1.41 -2.71
CA MET A 19 3.40 -1.17 -3.62
C MET A 19 3.80 -0.35 -4.84
N HIS A 20 4.72 0.60 -4.70
CA HIS A 20 5.33 1.30 -5.84
C HIS A 20 6.00 0.31 -6.80
N TRP A 21 6.83 -0.58 -6.26
CA TRP A 21 7.45 -1.64 -7.05
C TRP A 21 6.40 -2.53 -7.74
N TYR A 22 5.36 -2.96 -7.01
CA TYR A 22 4.32 -3.82 -7.56
C TYR A 22 3.55 -3.15 -8.71
N LEU A 23 3.19 -1.87 -8.57
CA LEU A 23 2.50 -1.10 -9.60
C LEU A 23 3.37 -0.87 -10.83
N HIS A 24 4.65 -0.56 -10.62
CA HIS A 24 5.61 -0.46 -11.72
C HIS A 24 5.74 -1.78 -12.48
N ARG A 25 5.90 -2.90 -11.76
CA ARG A 25 6.06 -4.24 -12.32
C ARG A 25 4.84 -4.72 -13.10
N HIS A 26 3.63 -4.43 -12.63
CA HIS A 26 2.40 -5.05 -13.13
C HIS A 26 1.46 -4.11 -13.91
N GLN A 27 1.60 -2.79 -13.80
CA GLN A 27 0.76 -1.84 -14.53
C GLN A 27 1.55 -0.87 -15.43
N GLY A 28 2.89 -0.91 -15.40
CA GLY A 28 3.72 0.08 -16.09
C GLY A 28 3.51 1.51 -15.59
N ARG A 29 2.80 1.68 -14.46
CA ARG A 29 2.56 2.97 -13.81
C ARG A 29 3.61 3.12 -12.71
N GLY A 30 4.69 3.84 -13.01
CA GLY A 30 5.72 4.19 -12.03
C GLY A 30 5.35 5.44 -11.24
N MET A 31 5.65 5.44 -9.93
CA MET A 31 5.60 6.52 -8.93
C MET A 31 4.30 7.35 -8.79
N SER A 32 3.45 7.49 -9.80
CA SER A 32 2.31 8.42 -9.80
C SER A 32 1.07 7.90 -9.08
N ALA A 33 1.17 6.77 -8.38
CA ALA A 33 0.05 6.11 -7.70
C ALA A 33 0.14 6.19 -6.17
N GLU A 34 0.72 7.27 -5.64
CA GLU A 34 0.94 7.51 -4.19
C GLU A 34 -0.30 7.23 -3.34
N THR A 35 -1.48 7.71 -3.75
CA THR A 35 -2.74 7.47 -3.03
C THR A 35 -3.08 5.97 -2.92
N THR A 36 -2.71 5.17 -3.92
CA THR A 36 -2.90 3.71 -3.88
C THR A 36 -1.87 3.05 -2.97
N CYS A 37 -0.61 3.49 -3.01
CA CYS A 37 0.47 3.03 -2.13
C CYS A 37 0.16 3.32 -0.67
N ASP A 38 -0.26 4.54 -0.34
CA ASP A 38 -0.70 4.93 1.00
C ASP A 38 -1.88 4.10 1.47
N ARG A 39 -2.91 3.94 0.62
CA ARG A 39 -4.09 3.14 0.98
C ARG A 39 -3.72 1.69 1.25
N PHE A 40 -2.81 1.11 0.46
CA PHE A 40 -2.30 -0.23 0.69
C PHE A 40 -1.54 -0.30 2.02
N ALA A 41 -0.57 0.59 2.25
CA ALA A 41 0.24 0.58 3.45
C ALA A 41 -0.59 0.81 4.72
N LEU A 42 -1.48 1.79 4.73
CA LEU A 42 -2.38 2.10 5.86
C LEU A 42 -3.30 0.94 6.23
N ARG A 43 -3.78 0.16 5.25
CA ARG A 43 -4.65 -1.00 5.51
C ARG A 43 -3.90 -2.23 6.05
N ASN A 44 -2.58 -2.27 5.86
CA ASN A 44 -1.82 -3.51 6.04
C ASN A 44 -0.65 -3.40 7.04
N TYR A 45 -0.21 -2.21 7.46
CA TYR A 45 0.97 -2.06 8.34
C TYR A 45 0.87 -2.77 9.70
N ARG A 46 -0.36 -3.06 10.17
CA ARG A 46 -0.60 -3.81 11.42
C ARG A 46 -0.90 -5.31 11.21
N LYS A 47 -1.00 -5.78 9.96
CA LYS A 47 -1.27 -7.19 9.69
C LYS A 47 -0.02 -8.04 9.93
N ALA A 48 -0.23 -9.25 10.45
CA ALA A 48 0.82 -10.24 10.57
C ALA A 48 1.34 -10.71 9.20
N LYS A 49 0.43 -10.87 8.23
CA LYS A 49 0.73 -11.31 6.86
C LYS A 49 0.02 -10.40 5.86
N VAL A 50 0.75 -10.01 4.82
CA VAL A 50 0.26 -9.21 3.69
C VAL A 50 0.40 -10.04 2.44
N THR A 51 -0.60 -10.00 1.56
CA THR A 51 -0.71 -10.87 0.39
C THR A 51 -0.94 -10.06 -0.89
N ILE A 52 -0.76 -10.70 -2.05
CA ILE A 52 -1.08 -10.09 -3.34
C ILE A 52 -2.58 -9.72 -3.45
N ALA A 53 -3.46 -10.41 -2.73
CA ALA A 53 -4.89 -10.06 -2.69
C ALA A 53 -5.11 -8.67 -2.05
N ASP A 54 -4.31 -8.30 -1.06
CA ASP A 54 -4.36 -6.98 -0.43
C ASP A 54 -3.94 -5.87 -1.41
N ALA A 55 -2.91 -6.13 -2.23
CA ALA A 55 -2.47 -5.24 -3.29
C ALA A 55 -3.57 -5.03 -4.33
N ARG A 56 -4.20 -6.12 -4.79
CA ARG A 56 -5.36 -6.05 -5.70
C ARG A 56 -6.53 -5.30 -5.12
N SER A 57 -6.78 -5.46 -3.82
CA SER A 57 -7.85 -4.74 -3.13
C SER A 57 -7.60 -3.23 -3.07
N ALA A 58 -6.35 -2.80 -2.88
CA ALA A 58 -5.99 -1.39 -2.87
C ALA A 58 -6.20 -0.71 -4.24
N MET A 59 -6.04 -1.46 -5.33
CA MET A 59 -6.22 -0.97 -6.72
C MET A 59 -7.68 -0.82 -7.14
N ARG A 60 -8.63 -1.50 -6.47
CA ARG A 60 -10.06 -1.34 -6.77
C ARG A 60 -10.48 0.07 -6.35
N ARG A 61 -10.77 0.94 -7.33
CA ARG A 61 -11.42 2.23 -7.07
C ARG A 61 -12.76 1.95 -6.38
N LEU A 62 -13.05 2.67 -5.31
CA LEU A 62 -14.44 2.81 -4.87
C LEU A 62 -15.20 3.44 -6.06
N PRO A 63 -16.38 2.93 -6.44
CA PRO A 63 -17.21 3.62 -7.41
C PRO A 63 -17.40 5.07 -6.93
N ALA A 64 -17.19 6.02 -7.84
CA ALA A 64 -17.58 7.39 -7.58
C ALA A 64 -19.11 7.38 -7.54
N SER A 65 -19.66 7.55 -6.33
CA SER A 65 -21.08 7.84 -6.13
C SER A 65 -21.40 9.24 -6.62
#